data_AF-A0A949SUP4-F1
#
_entry.id   AF-A0A949SUP4-F1
#
_cell.length_a   1.000
_cell.length_b   1.000
_cell.length_c   1.000
_cell.angle_alpha   90.00
_cell.angle_beta   90.00
_cell.angle_gamma   90.00
#
_symmetry.space_group_name_H-M   'P 1'
#
loop_
_entity.id
_entity.type
_entity.pdbx_description
1 polymer ?
#
loop_
_entity_poly.entity_id
_entity_poly.type
_entity_poly.pdbx_seq_one_letter_code
_entity_poly.pdbx_strand_id
1 'polypeptide(L)'
;MAFEHAKVAAANLEFLATLDFELLPREMLEASRQAAAAGLKREQADIRLAAAKLLNRQGPGDRRTEFISAVCDEQRKVRWQVVRRYSANPGELESAQLLLLVSFLSDGRLSSEVRGDVYALLLAVHEALSRGAKPPVYDPWAAPEAQAAALAQWDAWARAASRR
;
A
#
# COMPACT_ATOMS: atom_id res chain seq x y z
N MET A 1 4.40 19.64 24.80
CA MET A 1 5.69 19.02 24.45
C MET A 1 5.52 17.76 23.57
N ALA A 2 5.28 16.55 24.09
CA ALA A 2 5.24 15.33 23.25
C ALA A 2 4.18 15.36 22.12
N PHE A 3 2.99 15.88 22.42
CA PHE A 3 1.90 16.05 21.44
C PHE A 3 2.22 17.08 20.36
N GLU A 4 2.89 18.18 20.71
CA GLU A 4 3.30 19.22 19.75
C GLU A 4 4.39 18.70 18.82
N HIS A 5 5.35 17.92 19.35
CA HIS A 5 6.40 17.32 18.54
C HIS A 5 5.82 16.32 17.52
N ALA A 6 4.77 15.56 17.91
CA ALA A 6 4.09 14.67 16.98
C ALA A 6 3.36 15.42 15.86
N LYS A 7 2.67 16.53 16.19
CA LYS A 7 2.03 17.39 15.19
C LYS A 7 3.03 17.99 14.20
N VAL A 8 4.14 18.51 14.71
CA VAL A 8 5.21 19.07 13.86
C VAL A 8 5.82 17.99 12.97
N ALA A 9 6.07 16.80 13.50
CA ALA A 9 6.59 15.68 12.72
C ALA A 9 5.64 15.25 11.59
N ALA A 10 4.33 15.12 11.88
CA ALA A 10 3.33 14.82 10.86
C ALA A 10 3.27 15.93 9.80
N ALA A 11 3.21 17.20 10.21
CA ALA A 11 3.18 18.35 9.31
C ALA A 11 4.41 18.43 8.41
N ASN A 12 5.60 18.12 8.93
CA ASN A 12 6.83 18.09 8.13
C ASN A 12 6.78 16.99 7.06
N LEU A 13 6.30 15.80 7.39
CA LEU A 13 6.12 14.72 6.41
C LEU A 13 5.06 15.06 5.36
N GLU A 14 3.97 15.71 5.77
CA GLU A 14 2.95 16.19 4.83
C GLU A 14 3.49 17.29 3.92
N PHE A 15 4.28 18.23 4.44
CA PHE A 15 4.96 19.24 3.63
C PHE A 15 5.89 18.60 2.60
N LEU A 16 6.74 17.64 3.02
CA LEU A 16 7.59 16.89 2.09
C LEU A 16 6.78 16.18 1.00
N ALA A 17 5.57 15.69 1.32
CA ALA A 17 4.67 15.08 0.36
C ALA A 17 4.05 16.08 -0.63
N THR A 18 4.21 17.40 -0.45
CA THR A 18 3.76 18.41 -1.42
C THR A 18 4.83 18.80 -2.43
N LEU A 19 6.08 18.41 -2.20
CA LEU A 19 7.19 18.76 -3.08
C LEU A 19 7.04 18.12 -4.46
N ASP A 20 7.64 18.78 -5.45
CA ASP A 20 7.91 18.19 -6.75
C ASP A 20 9.21 17.41 -6.68
N PHE A 21 9.11 16.09 -6.76
CA PHE A 21 10.24 15.18 -6.55
C PHE A 21 11.13 15.07 -7.79
N GLU A 22 10.67 15.47 -8.98
CA GLU A 22 11.45 15.34 -10.22
C GLU A 22 12.68 16.26 -10.23
N LEU A 23 12.63 17.34 -9.46
CA LEU A 23 13.68 18.35 -9.39
C LEU A 23 14.59 18.21 -8.16
N LEU A 24 14.33 17.25 -7.28
CA LEU A 24 15.12 17.08 -6.07
C LEU A 24 16.38 16.24 -6.31
N PRO A 25 17.52 16.63 -5.71
CA PRO A 25 18.71 15.79 -5.67
C PRO A 25 18.40 14.40 -5.09
N ARG A 26 19.05 13.36 -5.63
CA ARG A 26 18.88 11.97 -5.18
C ARG A 26 19.05 11.81 -3.67
N GLU A 27 20.01 12.51 -3.08
CA GLU A 27 20.29 12.48 -1.64
C GLU A 27 19.12 12.99 -0.80
N MET A 28 18.44 14.04 -1.27
CA MET A 28 17.24 14.56 -0.61
C MET A 28 16.07 13.60 -0.72
N LEU A 29 15.92 12.94 -1.88
CA LEU A 29 14.91 11.90 -2.08
C LEU A 29 15.15 10.70 -1.16
N GLU A 30 16.41 10.29 -0.96
CA GLU A 30 16.73 9.18 -0.06
C GLU A 30 16.52 9.57 1.41
N ALA A 31 16.88 10.80 1.78
CA ALA A 31 16.63 11.33 3.12
C ALA A 31 15.12 11.42 3.42
N SER A 32 14.30 11.85 2.47
CA SER A 32 12.84 11.91 2.64
C SER A 32 12.23 10.51 2.77
N ARG A 33 12.67 9.53 1.97
CA ARG A 33 12.26 8.12 2.11
C ARG A 33 12.67 7.54 3.45
N GLN A 34 13.88 7.85 3.92
CA GLN A 34 14.35 7.43 5.24
C GLN A 34 13.48 8.01 6.36
N ALA A 35 13.16 9.31 6.28
CA ALA A 35 12.28 9.96 7.25
C ALA A 35 10.87 9.33 7.25
N ALA A 36 10.32 9.04 6.08
CA ALA A 36 9.03 8.38 5.96
C ALA A 36 9.05 6.95 6.53
N ALA A 37 10.05 6.14 6.20
CA ALA A 37 10.20 4.78 6.73
C ALA A 37 10.32 4.76 8.27
N ALA A 38 11.01 5.75 8.85
CA ALA A 38 11.04 5.95 10.31
C ALA A 38 9.67 6.40 10.86
N GLY A 39 8.94 7.23 10.11
CA GLY A 39 7.59 7.70 10.44
C GLY A 39 6.55 6.59 10.51
N LEU A 40 6.63 5.59 9.62
CA LEU A 40 5.75 4.40 9.63
C LEU A 40 5.83 3.60 10.94
N LYS A 41 6.93 3.71 11.69
CA LYS A 41 7.16 2.98 12.95
C LYS A 41 6.73 3.77 14.19
N ARG A 42 6.15 4.97 14.01
CA ARG A 42 5.73 5.82 15.14
C ARG A 42 4.40 5.37 15.71
N GLU A 43 4.24 5.52 17.02
CA GLU A 43 3.00 5.21 17.72
C GLU A 43 1.83 6.13 17.29
N GLN A 44 2.14 7.37 16.89
CA GLN A 44 1.12 8.33 16.50
C GLN A 44 0.67 8.07 15.06
N ALA A 45 -0.62 7.75 14.90
CA ALA A 45 -1.17 7.40 13.61
C ALA A 45 -1.12 8.52 12.56
N ASP A 46 -1.22 9.78 12.97
CA ASP A 46 -1.10 10.91 12.04
C ASP A 46 0.30 10.94 11.38
N ILE A 47 1.36 10.60 12.14
CA ILE A 47 2.72 10.51 11.61
C ILE A 47 2.83 9.32 10.65
N ARG A 48 2.28 8.15 11.02
CA ARG A 48 2.27 6.97 10.13
C ARG A 48 1.52 7.25 8.83
N LEU A 49 0.39 7.94 8.91
CA LEU A 49 -0.39 8.33 7.74
C LEU A 49 0.38 9.31 6.85
N ALA A 50 0.99 10.35 7.41
CA ALA A 50 1.80 11.30 6.66
C ALA A 50 2.99 10.61 5.97
N ALA A 51 3.68 9.71 6.68
CA ALA A 51 4.76 8.90 6.13
C ALA A 51 4.29 8.01 4.97
N ALA A 52 3.15 7.34 5.14
CA ALA A 52 2.60 6.46 4.11
C ALA A 52 2.16 7.24 2.86
N LYS A 53 1.58 8.44 3.02
CA LYS A 53 1.26 9.35 1.91
C LYS A 53 2.53 9.76 1.15
N LEU A 54 3.59 10.12 1.87
CA LEU A 54 4.87 10.52 1.28
C LEU A 54 5.46 9.39 0.41
N LEU A 55 5.55 8.17 0.95
CA LEU A 55 6.06 7.00 0.21
C LEU A 55 5.17 6.61 -0.97
N ASN A 56 3.84 6.73 -0.84
CA ASN A 56 2.92 6.50 -1.95
C ASN A 56 3.19 7.49 -3.11
N ARG A 57 3.42 8.78 -2.80
CA ARG A 57 3.64 9.79 -3.83
C ARG A 57 5.03 9.70 -4.47
N GLN A 58 6.08 9.65 -3.65
CA GLN A 58 7.47 9.67 -4.11
C GLN A 58 7.95 8.31 -4.65
N GLY A 59 7.30 7.24 -4.23
CA GLY A 59 7.80 5.88 -4.39
C GLY A 59 8.76 5.47 -3.28
N PRO A 60 8.65 4.22 -2.78
CA PRO A 60 9.39 3.77 -1.61
C PRO A 60 10.88 3.49 -1.87
N GLY A 61 11.32 3.30 -3.11
CA GLY A 61 12.72 2.96 -3.43
C GLY A 61 13.18 1.70 -2.70
N ASP A 62 14.31 1.79 -1.99
CA ASP A 62 14.82 0.66 -1.18
C ASP A 62 14.02 0.39 0.10
N ARG A 63 13.01 1.22 0.42
CA ARG A 63 12.12 1.07 1.59
C ARG A 63 10.84 0.28 1.30
N ARG A 64 10.82 -0.49 0.21
CA ARG A 64 9.65 -1.27 -0.24
C ARG A 64 9.12 -2.21 0.84
N THR A 65 9.99 -2.93 1.54
CA THR A 65 9.56 -3.90 2.57
C THR A 65 8.96 -3.20 3.78
N GLU A 66 9.54 -2.09 4.24
CA GLU A 66 8.98 -1.27 5.31
C GLU A 66 7.64 -0.68 4.91
N PHE A 67 7.51 -0.19 3.68
CA PHE A 67 6.26 0.38 3.20
C PHE A 67 5.17 -0.70 3.04
N ILE A 68 5.50 -1.88 2.52
CA ILE A 68 4.54 -2.99 2.42
C ILE A 68 4.07 -3.44 3.80
N SER A 69 4.95 -3.46 4.79
CA SER A 69 4.57 -3.82 6.16
C SER A 69 3.54 -2.85 6.76
N ALA A 70 3.43 -1.61 6.24
CA ALA A 70 2.36 -0.68 6.62
C ALA A 70 0.97 -1.11 6.14
N VAL A 71 0.85 -2.14 5.27
CA VAL A 71 -0.43 -2.80 4.97
C VAL A 71 -0.99 -3.53 6.19
N CYS A 72 -0.18 -3.78 7.22
CA CYS A 72 -0.62 -4.37 8.48
C CYS A 72 -0.98 -3.33 9.55
N ASP A 73 -0.99 -2.04 9.21
CA ASP A 73 -1.32 -0.97 10.16
C ASP A 73 -2.77 -1.10 10.67
N GLU A 74 -3.00 -0.78 11.95
CA GLU A 74 -4.34 -0.77 12.55
C GLU A 74 -5.29 0.20 11.83
N GLN A 75 -4.77 1.29 11.27
CA GLN A 75 -5.57 2.30 10.59
C GLN A 75 -5.67 2.04 9.09
N ARG A 76 -6.90 1.83 8.61
CA ARG A 76 -7.18 1.61 7.19
C ARG A 76 -6.62 2.74 6.30
N LYS A 77 -6.64 3.99 6.75
CA LYS A 77 -6.10 5.13 5.99
C LYS A 77 -4.61 4.99 5.67
N VAL A 78 -3.85 4.39 6.58
CA VAL A 78 -2.42 4.11 6.42
C VAL A 78 -2.24 2.94 5.47
N ARG A 79 -2.90 1.80 5.77
CA ARG A 79 -2.85 0.59 4.92
C ARG A 79 -3.15 0.89 3.46
N TRP A 80 -4.16 1.72 3.22
CA TRP A 80 -4.63 2.00 1.87
C TRP A 80 -3.63 2.81 1.03
N GLN A 81 -2.66 3.51 1.63
CA GLN A 81 -1.59 4.14 0.84
C GLN A 81 -0.70 3.09 0.16
N VAL A 82 -0.46 1.96 0.84
CA VAL A 82 0.29 0.83 0.28
C VAL A 82 -0.47 0.22 -0.88
N VAL A 83 -1.77 -0.07 -0.66
CA VAL A 83 -2.64 -0.63 -1.69
C VAL A 83 -2.67 0.29 -2.92
N ARG A 84 -2.93 1.59 -2.73
CA ARG A 84 -2.94 2.56 -3.84
C ARG A 84 -1.64 2.61 -4.61
N ARG A 85 -0.48 2.63 -3.93
CA ARG A 85 0.82 2.70 -4.61
C ARG A 85 1.00 1.53 -5.56
N TYR A 86 0.83 0.32 -5.04
CA TYR A 86 1.19 -0.90 -5.75
C TYR A 86 0.10 -1.41 -6.69
N SER A 87 -1.16 -1.00 -6.51
CA SER A 87 -2.17 -1.15 -7.55
C SER A 87 -1.88 -0.26 -8.77
N ALA A 88 -1.38 0.96 -8.56
CA ALA A 88 -1.01 1.87 -9.65
C ALA A 88 0.36 1.55 -10.27
N ASN A 89 1.28 1.01 -9.48
CA ASN A 89 2.66 0.71 -9.88
C ASN A 89 3.04 -0.75 -9.55
N PRO A 90 2.34 -1.73 -10.14
CA PRO A 90 2.52 -3.15 -9.80
C PRO A 90 3.92 -3.65 -10.12
N GLY A 91 4.60 -3.05 -11.11
CA GLY A 91 6.00 -3.39 -11.46
C GLY A 91 7.03 -3.04 -10.38
N GLU A 92 6.66 -2.28 -9.34
CA GLU A 92 7.55 -2.01 -8.20
C GLU A 92 7.59 -3.15 -7.18
N LEU A 93 6.64 -4.09 -7.23
CA LEU A 93 6.64 -5.28 -6.40
C LEU A 93 7.54 -6.36 -7.01
N GLU A 94 8.62 -6.69 -6.30
CA GLU A 94 9.48 -7.82 -6.66
C GLU A 94 9.01 -9.10 -5.97
N SER A 95 9.58 -10.25 -6.35
CA SER A 95 9.18 -11.57 -5.86
C SER A 95 9.15 -11.67 -4.33
N ALA A 96 10.12 -11.06 -3.63
CA ALA A 96 10.15 -11.07 -2.17
C ALA A 96 8.95 -10.35 -1.55
N GLN A 97 8.56 -9.21 -2.12
CA GLN A 97 7.41 -8.43 -1.66
C GLN A 97 6.09 -9.13 -1.96
N LEU A 98 5.97 -9.79 -3.12
CA LEU A 98 4.80 -10.61 -3.45
C LEU A 98 4.65 -11.80 -2.49
N LEU A 99 5.75 -12.50 -2.19
CA LEU A 99 5.75 -13.60 -1.22
C LEU A 99 5.34 -13.12 0.18
N LEU A 100 5.82 -11.94 0.60
CA LEU A 100 5.42 -11.34 1.87
C LEU A 100 3.91 -11.06 1.91
N LEU A 101 3.36 -10.42 0.88
CA LEU A 101 1.93 -10.15 0.78
C LEU A 101 1.10 -11.45 0.80
N VAL A 102 1.53 -12.49 0.07
CA VAL A 102 0.86 -13.80 0.10
C VAL A 102 0.89 -14.41 1.50
N SER A 103 2.01 -14.28 2.23
CA SER A 103 2.11 -14.79 3.60
C SER A 103 1.12 -14.12 4.58
N PHE A 104 0.76 -12.86 4.34
CA PHE A 104 -0.22 -12.16 5.16
C PHE A 104 -1.64 -12.71 4.99
N LEU A 105 -1.99 -13.27 3.83
CA LEU A 105 -3.31 -13.88 3.61
C LEU A 105 -3.60 -15.06 4.54
N SER A 106 -2.56 -15.80 4.93
CA SER A 106 -2.66 -16.97 5.79
C SER A 106 -2.23 -16.70 7.24
N ASP A 107 -1.77 -15.49 7.56
CA ASP A 107 -1.44 -15.13 8.95
C ASP A 107 -2.72 -14.90 9.77
N GLY A 108 -3.05 -15.89 10.61
CA GLY A 108 -4.21 -15.86 11.50
C GLY A 108 -4.14 -14.78 12.59
N ARG A 109 -2.97 -14.16 12.82
CA ARG A 109 -2.80 -13.07 13.78
C ARG A 109 -3.23 -11.72 13.22
N LEU A 110 -3.27 -11.57 11.89
CA LEU A 110 -3.75 -10.35 11.24
C LEU A 110 -5.28 -10.28 11.32
N SER A 111 -5.84 -9.08 11.28
CA SER A 111 -7.29 -8.93 11.25
C SER A 111 -7.86 -9.31 9.89
N SER A 112 -9.16 -9.63 9.83
CA SER A 112 -9.85 -9.90 8.56
C SER A 112 -9.79 -8.71 7.60
N GLU A 113 -9.82 -7.48 8.13
CA GLU A 113 -9.71 -6.26 7.34
C GLU A 113 -8.32 -6.12 6.71
N VAL A 114 -7.25 -6.39 7.47
CA VAL A 114 -5.87 -6.39 6.94
C VAL A 114 -5.75 -7.42 5.81
N ARG A 115 -6.20 -8.66 6.05
CA ARG A 115 -6.16 -9.70 5.03
C ARG A 115 -7.00 -9.34 3.80
N GLY A 116 -8.14 -8.70 3.98
CA GLY A 116 -8.98 -8.20 2.90
C GLY A 116 -8.28 -7.12 2.06
N ASP A 117 -7.61 -6.16 2.69
CA ASP A 117 -6.85 -5.12 1.99
C ASP A 117 -5.65 -5.72 1.22
N VAL A 118 -4.95 -6.70 1.81
CA VAL A 118 -3.86 -7.46 1.14
C VAL A 118 -4.40 -8.24 -0.06
N TYR A 119 -5.53 -8.93 0.11
CA TYR A 119 -6.17 -9.68 -0.96
C TYR A 119 -6.55 -8.76 -2.13
N ALA A 120 -7.16 -7.61 -1.85
CA ALA A 120 -7.50 -6.61 -2.85
C ALA A 120 -6.26 -6.10 -3.61
N LEU A 121 -5.15 -5.85 -2.91
CA LEU A 121 -3.89 -5.47 -3.54
C LEU A 121 -3.36 -6.57 -4.48
N LEU A 122 -3.28 -7.81 -3.99
CA LEU A 122 -2.78 -8.93 -4.80
C LEU A 122 -3.62 -9.19 -6.04
N LEU A 123 -4.94 -9.02 -5.95
CA LEU A 123 -5.82 -9.04 -7.11
C LEU A 123 -5.46 -7.93 -8.08
N ALA A 124 -5.45 -6.65 -7.65
CA ALA A 124 -5.11 -5.53 -8.53
C ALA A 124 -3.76 -5.71 -9.26
N VAL A 125 -2.74 -6.22 -8.54
CA VAL A 125 -1.43 -6.54 -9.11
C VAL A 125 -1.54 -7.66 -10.14
N HIS A 126 -2.30 -8.71 -9.83
CA HIS A 126 -2.55 -9.80 -10.76
C HIS A 126 -3.25 -9.32 -12.04
N GLU A 127 -4.31 -8.49 -11.97
CA GLU A 127 -4.95 -7.93 -13.18
C GLU A 127 -3.96 -7.17 -14.05
N ALA A 128 -3.16 -6.30 -13.43
CA ALA A 128 -2.25 -5.46 -14.17
C ALA A 128 -1.15 -6.26 -14.88
N LEU A 129 -0.74 -7.40 -14.32
CA LEU A 129 0.32 -8.25 -14.89
C LEU A 129 -0.18 -9.30 -15.88
N SER A 130 -1.45 -9.73 -15.79
CA SER A 130 -1.99 -10.87 -16.57
C SER A 130 -2.43 -10.56 -18.02
N ARG A 131 -2.30 -9.32 -18.52
CA ARG A 131 -2.47 -8.90 -19.94
C ARG A 131 -3.58 -9.61 -20.78
N GLY A 132 -4.81 -9.74 -20.29
CA GLY A 132 -5.98 -10.03 -21.16
C GLY A 132 -7.22 -10.70 -20.53
N ALA A 133 -8.40 -10.19 -20.92
CA ALA A 133 -9.78 -10.50 -20.50
C ALA A 133 -10.10 -10.24 -19.02
N LYS A 134 -10.48 -8.98 -18.73
CA LYS A 134 -10.77 -8.42 -17.41
C LYS A 134 -12.10 -8.92 -16.80
N PRO A 135 -12.15 -9.27 -15.51
CA PRO A 135 -13.33 -9.05 -14.68
C PRO A 135 -13.54 -7.55 -14.42
N PRO A 136 -14.72 -7.09 -13.92
CA PRO A 136 -14.95 -5.68 -13.64
C PRO A 136 -13.87 -5.08 -12.72
N VAL A 137 -13.55 -3.80 -12.97
CA VAL A 137 -12.61 -3.02 -12.15
C VAL A 137 -13.08 -3.06 -10.70
N TYR A 138 -12.21 -3.54 -9.79
CA TYR A 138 -12.48 -3.49 -8.36
C TYR A 138 -12.45 -2.03 -7.89
N ASP A 139 -13.61 -1.49 -7.54
CA ASP A 139 -13.72 -0.17 -6.91
C ASP A 139 -13.79 -0.30 -5.39
N PRO A 140 -12.74 0.12 -4.65
CA PRO A 140 -12.69 0.06 -3.20
C PRO A 140 -13.59 1.09 -2.49
N TRP A 141 -14.23 2.00 -3.24
CA TRP A 141 -15.21 2.97 -2.75
C TRP A 141 -16.65 2.57 -3.05
N ALA A 142 -16.85 1.51 -3.84
CA ALA A 142 -18.16 0.96 -4.07
C ALA A 142 -18.74 0.36 -2.78
N ALA A 143 -20.05 0.14 -2.76
CA ALA A 143 -20.70 -0.52 -1.64
C ALA A 143 -20.09 -1.91 -1.38
N PRO A 144 -20.06 -2.40 -0.13
CA PRO A 144 -19.47 -3.70 0.22
C PRO A 144 -19.98 -4.87 -0.64
N GLU A 145 -21.24 -4.83 -1.07
CA GLU A 145 -21.84 -5.84 -1.94
C GLU A 145 -21.23 -5.82 -3.34
N ALA A 146 -20.96 -4.64 -3.88
CA ALA A 146 -20.29 -4.46 -5.16
C ALA A 146 -18.82 -4.91 -5.09
N GLN A 147 -18.16 -4.66 -3.96
CA GLN A 147 -16.81 -5.17 -3.70
C GLN A 147 -16.82 -6.70 -3.63
N ALA A 148 -17.73 -7.30 -2.86
CA ALA A 148 -17.85 -8.75 -2.74
C ALA A 148 -18.16 -9.42 -4.09
N ALA A 149 -19.05 -8.82 -4.90
CA ALA A 149 -19.37 -9.31 -6.23
C ALA A 149 -18.16 -9.24 -7.18
N ALA A 150 -17.38 -8.17 -7.13
CA ALA A 150 -16.13 -8.07 -7.88
C ALA A 150 -15.15 -9.17 -7.44
N LEU A 151 -14.90 -9.34 -6.14
CA LEU A 151 -14.00 -10.38 -5.63
C LEU A 151 -14.44 -11.80 -6.05
N ALA A 152 -15.74 -12.10 -6.03
CA ALA A 152 -16.26 -13.40 -6.45
C ALA A 152 -16.03 -13.69 -7.94
N GLN A 153 -16.21 -12.69 -8.80
CA GLN A 153 -15.95 -12.82 -10.24
C GLN A 153 -14.46 -13.02 -10.52
N TRP A 154 -13.62 -12.35 -9.74
CA TRP A 154 -12.17 -12.50 -9.80
C TRP A 154 -11.69 -13.90 -9.40
N ASP A 155 -12.21 -14.46 -8.31
CA ASP A 155 -11.89 -15.83 -7.89
C ASP A 155 -12.32 -16.86 -8.96
N ALA A 156 -13.53 -16.72 -9.50
CA ALA A 156 -14.01 -17.58 -10.58
C ALA A 156 -13.10 -17.53 -11.82
N TRP A 157 -12.66 -16.33 -12.21
CA TRP A 157 -11.72 -16.14 -13.32
C TRP A 157 -10.35 -16.78 -13.03
N ALA A 158 -9.80 -16.59 -11.82
CA ALA A 158 -8.48 -17.12 -11.46
C ALA A 158 -8.45 -18.66 -11.54
N ARG A 159 -9.55 -19.31 -11.12
CA ARG A 159 -9.74 -20.76 -11.28
C ARG A 159 -9.87 -21.21 -12.73
N ALA A 160 -10.36 -20.36 -13.63
CA ALA A 160 -10.48 -20.67 -15.06
C ALA A 160 -9.15 -20.48 -15.79
N ALA A 161 -8.40 -19.43 -15.46
CA ALA A 161 -7.08 -19.15 -16.03
C ALA A 161 -6.04 -20.21 -15.65
N SER A 162 -6.10 -20.74 -14.42
CA SER A 162 -5.19 -21.79 -13.93
C SER A 162 -5.42 -23.20 -14.53
N ARG A 163 -6.49 -23.39 -15.31
CA ARG A 163 -6.80 -24.67 -15.99
C ARG A 163 -6.31 -24.73 -17.44
N ARG A 164 -5.71 -23.66 -17.97
CA ARG A 164 -5.10 -23.60 -19.30
C ARG A 164 -3.60 -23.86 -19.22
#